data_AF-B6EQ79-F1
#
_entry.id   AF-B6EQ79-F1
#
_cell.length_a   1.000
_cell.length_b   1.000
_cell.length_c   1.000
_cell.angle_alpha   90.00
_cell.angle_beta   90.00
_cell.angle_gamma   90.00
#
_symmetry.space_group_name_H-M   'P 1'
#
loop_
_entity.id
_entity.type
_entity.pdbx_description
1 polymer ?
#
loop_
_entity_poly.entity_id
_entity_poly.type
_entity_poly.pdbx_seq_one_letter_code
_entity_poly.pdbx_strand_id
1 'polypeptide(L)'
;MKRFIPLLLLGATTSAQATDTLHQIYIQPSLANLKIDGSHVDGLMTQVGYNYHFAPMVALDLSYYMTESMDNVTSNNDSAAVDGASIAAKMYFPMSYYGSFYGKMGLNRTNVEYKNTVGNQTMKQDSTTTKPYVAVGGVMKLYPSVTFNVEC
;
A
#
# COMPACT_ATOMS: atom_id res chain seq x y z
N MET A 1 13.51 18.92 -6.71
CA MET A 1 14.12 17.74 -6.04
C MET A 1 13.21 16.53 -6.28
N LYS A 2 13.76 15.42 -6.79
CA LYS A 2 12.99 14.20 -7.14
C LYS A 2 12.71 13.39 -5.87
N ARG A 3 11.43 13.29 -5.47
CA ARG A 3 10.98 12.50 -4.31
C ARG A 3 10.78 11.04 -4.74
N PHE A 4 11.69 10.14 -4.38
CA PHE A 4 11.48 8.67 -4.42
C PHE A 4 10.97 8.23 -3.04
N ILE A 5 9.85 7.51 -3.01
CA ILE A 5 9.27 6.95 -1.80
C ILE A 5 9.37 5.42 -1.95
N PRO A 6 10.36 4.76 -1.33
CA PRO A 6 10.30 3.31 -1.13
C PRO A 6 9.21 3.02 -0.08
N LEU A 7 8.33 2.06 -0.37
CA LEU A 7 7.14 1.78 0.42
C LEU A 7 7.23 0.34 0.92
N LEU A 8 7.67 0.15 2.17
CA LEU A 8 7.74 -1.18 2.77
C LEU A 8 6.42 -1.45 3.51
N LEU A 9 5.58 -2.34 2.97
CA LEU A 9 4.33 -2.79 3.59
C LEU A 9 4.53 -4.15 4.25
N LEU A 10 4.20 -4.26 5.54
CA LEU A 10 3.94 -5.54 6.18
C LEU A 10 2.45 -5.63 6.49
N GLY A 11 1.71 -6.52 5.84
CA GLY A 11 0.26 -6.61 6.02
C GLY A 11 -0.30 -8.01 6.07
N ALA A 12 -1.29 -8.22 6.94
CA ALA A 12 -2.12 -9.41 6.91
C ALA A 12 -3.31 -9.15 6.00
N THR A 13 -3.35 -9.82 4.85
CA THR A 13 -4.48 -9.76 3.91
C THR A 13 -5.55 -10.76 4.32
N THR A 14 -6.81 -10.32 4.44
CA THR A 14 -7.97 -11.21 4.43
C THR A 14 -8.54 -11.18 3.02
N SER A 15 -8.55 -12.33 2.34
CA SER A 15 -9.26 -12.48 1.08
C SER A 15 -10.73 -12.68 1.40
N ALA A 16 -11.61 -11.81 0.89
CA ALA A 16 -13.03 -12.10 0.88
C ALA A 16 -13.22 -13.39 0.06
N GLN A 17 -13.78 -14.42 0.69
CA GLN A 17 -13.84 -15.77 0.15
C GLN A 17 -14.38 -15.80 -1.29
N ALA A 18 -13.54 -16.21 -2.22
CA ALA A 18 -13.96 -16.83 -3.47
C ALA A 18 -12.92 -17.90 -3.83
N THR A 19 -13.21 -19.12 -3.36
CA THR A 19 -12.35 -20.32 -3.35
C THR A 19 -11.94 -20.83 -4.74
N ASP A 20 -12.36 -20.24 -5.86
CA ASP A 20 -12.00 -20.75 -7.20
C ASP A 20 -11.94 -19.70 -8.32
N THR A 21 -12.01 -18.40 -8.03
CA THR A 21 -12.16 -17.40 -9.09
C THR A 21 -10.86 -16.70 -9.44
N LEU A 22 -10.60 -16.63 -10.75
CA LEU A 22 -9.63 -15.75 -11.45
C LEU A 22 -9.65 -14.29 -10.97
N HIS A 23 -10.57 -13.88 -10.10
CA HIS A 23 -10.74 -12.52 -9.63
C HIS A 23 -10.88 -12.51 -8.11
N GLN A 24 -10.13 -11.64 -7.44
CA GLN A 24 -10.04 -11.64 -5.98
C GLN A 24 -10.09 -10.22 -5.42
N ILE A 25 -10.99 -10.00 -4.45
CA ILE A 25 -11.00 -8.80 -3.61
C ILE A 25 -10.16 -9.09 -2.36
N TYR A 26 -9.27 -8.17 -2.00
CA TYR A 26 -8.46 -8.26 -0.80
C TYR A 26 -8.58 -7.00 0.05
N ILE A 27 -8.54 -7.19 1.36
CA ILE A 27 -8.39 -6.13 2.34
C ILE A 27 -7.11 -6.41 3.12
N GLN A 28 -6.24 -5.42 3.19
CA GLN A 28 -4.89 -5.53 3.74
C GLN A 28 -4.64 -4.41 4.75
N PRO A 29 -4.94 -4.61 6.04
CA PRO A 29 -4.27 -3.85 7.09
C PRO A 29 -2.78 -4.14 7.06
N SER A 30 -1.98 -3.09 7.19
CA SER A 30 -0.52 -3.15 7.13
C SER A 30 0.12 -2.08 8.01
N LEU A 31 1.35 -2.33 8.42
CA LEU A 31 2.27 -1.31 8.91
C LEU A 31 3.11 -0.85 7.71
N ALA A 32 3.08 0.44 7.44
CA ALA A 32 3.81 1.06 6.34
C ALA A 32 4.87 2.02 6.88
N ASN A 33 6.11 1.90 6.41
CA ASN A 33 7.15 2.91 6.63
C ASN A 33 7.13 3.88 5.45
N LEU A 34 6.81 5.14 5.72
CA LEU A 34 6.60 6.18 4.73
C LEU A 34 7.65 7.29 4.86
N LYS A 35 8.16 7.76 3.73
CA LYS A 35 9.03 8.94 3.70
C LYS A 35 8.24 10.19 3.33
N ILE A 36 7.96 11.04 4.32
CA ILE A 36 7.20 12.28 4.17
C ILE A 36 8.10 13.46 4.54
N ASP A 37 8.24 14.40 3.59
CA ASP A 37 9.07 15.61 3.70
C ASP A 37 10.51 15.43 4.24
N GLY A 38 11.11 14.26 4.01
CA GLY A 38 12.47 13.94 4.44
C GLY A 38 12.55 13.12 5.73
N SER A 39 11.47 13.07 6.51
CA SER A 39 11.30 12.21 7.68
C SER A 39 10.76 10.83 7.31
N HIS A 40 11.12 9.81 8.09
CA HIS A 40 10.49 8.49 8.03
C HIS A 40 9.44 8.40 9.11
N VAL A 41 8.26 7.90 8.75
CA VAL A 41 7.12 7.79 9.65
C VAL A 41 6.48 6.44 9.45
N ASP A 42 6.25 5.73 10.54
CA ASP A 42 5.50 4.48 10.54
C ASP A 42 4.02 4.79 10.75
N GLY A 43 3.17 4.18 9.94
CA GLY A 43 1.73 4.36 9.99
C GLY A 43 0.98 3.06 9.78
N LEU A 44 -0.19 2.96 10.42
CA LEU A 44 -1.17 1.94 10.05
C LEU A 44 -1.79 2.33 8.72
N MET A 45 -1.74 1.41 7.76
CA MET A 45 -2.29 1.59 6.42
C MET A 45 -3.25 0.45 6.12
N THR A 46 -4.42 0.80 5.61
CA THR A 46 -5.38 -0.17 5.08
C THR A 46 -5.43 -0.03 3.57
N GLN A 47 -5.24 -1.13 2.86
CA GLN A 47 -5.40 -1.21 1.42
C GLN A 47 -6.57 -2.13 1.08
N VAL A 48 -7.42 -1.68 0.17
CA VAL A 48 -8.50 -2.46 -0.43
C VAL A 48 -8.22 -2.57 -1.91
N GLY A 49 -8.25 -3.78 -2.45
CA GLY A 49 -7.95 -3.95 -3.86
C GLY A 49 -8.65 -5.13 -4.51
N TYR A 50 -8.49 -5.19 -5.81
CA TYR A 50 -9.07 -6.17 -6.70
C TYR A 50 -8.02 -6.63 -7.70
N ASN A 51 -7.74 -7.93 -7.70
CA ASN A 51 -6.87 -8.58 -8.69
C ASN A 51 -7.74 -9.22 -9.77
N TYR A 52 -7.64 -8.73 -11.01
CA TYR A 52 -8.21 -9.37 -12.19
C TYR A 52 -7.14 -10.26 -12.85
N HIS A 53 -7.22 -11.59 -12.69
CA HIS A 53 -6.26 -12.50 -13.31
C HIS A 53 -6.62 -12.76 -14.76
N PHE A 54 -5.68 -12.46 -15.66
CA PHE A 54 -5.73 -12.89 -17.06
C PHE A 54 -5.25 -14.34 -17.20
N ALA A 55 -4.32 -14.74 -16.33
CA ALA A 55 -3.76 -16.08 -16.24
C ALA A 55 -3.37 -16.37 -14.77
N PRO A 56 -3.14 -17.64 -14.38
CA PRO A 56 -2.76 -17.97 -12.99
C PRO A 56 -1.54 -17.20 -12.47
N MET A 57 -0.64 -16.77 -13.36
CA MET A 57 0.58 -16.04 -13.01
C MET A 57 0.51 -14.53 -13.28
N VAL A 58 -0.56 -14.01 -13.91
CA VAL A 58 -0.61 -12.60 -14.35
C VAL A 58 -1.97 -12.00 -14.04
N ALA A 59 -1.96 -10.86 -13.35
CA ALA A 59 -3.16 -10.11 -12.99
C ALA A 59 -3.00 -8.60 -13.20
N LEU A 60 -4.11 -7.91 -13.37
CA LEU A 60 -4.23 -6.47 -13.13
C LEU A 60 -4.62 -6.27 -11.67
N ASP A 61 -3.85 -5.51 -10.92
CA ASP A 61 -4.11 -5.10 -9.54
C ASP A 61 -4.62 -3.66 -9.55
N LEU A 62 -5.86 -3.48 -9.09
CA LEU A 62 -6.48 -2.18 -8.84
C LEU A 62 -6.61 -2.03 -7.33
N SER A 63 -6.03 -1.00 -6.74
CA SER A 63 -6.11 -0.84 -5.29
C SER A 63 -6.25 0.61 -4.86
N TYR A 64 -6.90 0.79 -3.72
CA TYR A 64 -6.96 2.04 -2.98
C TYR A 64 -6.39 1.79 -1.59
N TYR A 65 -5.58 2.72 -1.09
CA TYR A 65 -5.01 2.65 0.23
C TYR A 65 -5.20 3.97 0.97
N MET A 66 -5.28 3.87 2.29
CA MET A 66 -5.36 5.01 3.19
C MET A 66 -4.58 4.70 4.46
N THR A 67 -3.94 5.73 5.02
CA THR A 67 -3.29 5.66 6.33
C THR A 67 -4.18 6.29 7.38
N GLU A 68 -4.03 5.85 8.63
CA GLU A 68 -4.41 6.68 9.76
C GLU A 68 -3.59 7.98 9.76
N SER A 69 -4.08 9.01 10.48
CA SER A 69 -3.29 10.21 10.73
C SER A 69 -2.03 9.83 11.50
N MET A 70 -0.87 10.14 10.94
CA MET A 70 0.41 9.95 11.58
C MET A 70 0.84 11.25 12.23
N ASP A 71 0.99 11.26 13.55
CA ASP A 71 1.35 12.46 14.31
C ASP A 71 2.88 12.60 14.44
N ASN A 72 3.34 13.84 14.65
CA ASN A 72 4.73 14.24 14.85
C ASN A 72 5.68 13.82 13.72
N VAL A 73 5.25 14.03 12.47
CA VAL A 73 5.98 13.65 11.24
C VAL A 73 7.30 14.41 11.07
N THR A 74 7.27 15.74 11.23
CA THR A 74 8.45 16.61 11.05
C THR A 74 8.70 17.47 12.30
N SER A 75 7.64 18.04 12.88
CA SER A 75 7.68 18.80 14.14
C SER A 75 6.65 18.28 15.14
N ASN A 76 6.86 18.60 16.42
CA ASN A 76 5.81 18.47 17.43
C ASN A 76 4.60 19.31 16.99
N ASN A 77 3.41 18.70 16.96
CA ASN A 77 2.13 19.23 16.47
C ASN A 77 1.86 19.17 14.95
N ASP A 78 2.64 18.39 14.22
CA ASP A 78 2.33 18.07 12.83
C ASP A 78 1.61 16.74 12.71
N SER A 79 0.73 16.61 11.72
CA SER A 79 0.20 15.32 11.32
C SER A 79 0.16 15.16 9.81
N ALA A 80 0.28 13.92 9.34
CA ALA A 80 0.16 13.58 7.93
C ALA A 80 -0.81 12.41 7.73
N ALA A 81 -1.67 12.54 6.74
CA ALA A 81 -2.48 11.44 6.23
C ALA A 81 -2.13 11.21 4.77
N VAL A 82 -2.09 9.94 4.36
CA VAL A 82 -1.78 9.56 2.99
C VAL A 82 -2.88 8.67 2.48
N ASP A 83 -3.39 9.01 1.31
CA ASP A 83 -4.34 8.19 0.58
C ASP A 83 -3.91 8.05 -0.87
N GLY A 84 -4.36 7.01 -1.57
CA GLY A 84 -3.98 6.84 -2.95
C GLY A 84 -4.62 5.67 -3.64
N ALA A 85 -4.54 5.72 -4.97
CA ALA A 85 -5.02 4.66 -5.84
C ALA A 85 -3.91 4.20 -6.76
N SER A 86 -3.80 2.89 -6.94
CA SER A 86 -2.84 2.28 -7.85
C SER A 86 -3.51 1.40 -8.90
N ILE A 87 -2.89 1.37 -10.06
CA ILE A 87 -3.17 0.43 -11.14
C ILE A 87 -1.85 -0.20 -11.57
N ALA A 88 -1.75 -1.52 -11.45
CA ALA A 88 -0.51 -2.24 -11.72
C ALA A 88 -0.74 -3.57 -12.41
N ALA A 89 0.19 -3.96 -13.29
CA ALA A 89 0.34 -5.34 -13.68
C ALA A 89 1.08 -6.09 -12.58
N LYS A 90 0.54 -7.24 -12.16
CA LYS A 90 1.07 -8.10 -11.11
C LYS A 90 1.40 -9.47 -11.68
N MET A 91 2.62 -9.93 -11.47
CA MET A 91 3.08 -11.25 -11.89
C MET A 91 3.44 -12.09 -10.68
N TYR A 92 2.90 -13.31 -10.61
CA TYR A 92 3.14 -14.27 -9.52
C TYR A 92 4.13 -15.35 -9.93
N PHE A 93 5.06 -15.65 -9.03
CA PHE A 93 6.05 -16.72 -9.13
C PHE A 93 5.79 -17.71 -7.99
N PRO A 94 5.26 -18.91 -8.29
CA PRO A 94 5.01 -19.90 -7.26
C PRO A 94 6.34 -20.41 -6.69
N MET A 95 6.49 -20.42 -5.35
CA MET A 95 7.69 -20.99 -4.70
C MET A 95 7.37 -22.31 -3.99
N SER A 96 6.19 -22.45 -3.39
CA SER A 96 5.72 -23.69 -2.77
C SER A 96 4.19 -23.74 -2.72
N TYR A 97 3.61 -24.84 -2.21
CA TYR A 97 2.16 -24.94 -2.00
C TYR A 97 1.60 -23.87 -1.05
N TYR A 98 2.45 -23.35 -0.15
CA TYR A 98 2.05 -22.41 0.91
C TYR A 98 2.49 -20.96 0.67
N GLY A 99 3.24 -20.68 -0.41
CA GLY A 99 3.71 -19.32 -0.67
C GLY A 99 4.11 -19.04 -2.11
N SER A 100 4.01 -17.76 -2.47
CA SER A 100 4.37 -17.22 -3.76
C SER A 100 5.08 -15.88 -3.62
N PHE A 101 5.97 -15.58 -4.57
CA PHE A 101 6.48 -14.24 -4.77
C PHE A 101 5.68 -13.55 -5.85
N TYR A 102 5.69 -12.22 -5.86
CA TYR A 102 5.13 -11.46 -6.95
C TYR A 102 5.93 -10.19 -7.21
N GLY A 103 5.87 -9.72 -8.44
CA GLY A 103 6.28 -8.38 -8.82
C GLY A 103 5.07 -7.58 -9.30
N LYS A 104 5.03 -6.28 -8.99
CA LYS A 104 4.05 -5.32 -9.47
C LYS A 104 4.75 -4.20 -10.21
N MET A 105 4.17 -3.74 -11.31
CA MET A 105 4.61 -2.53 -11.99
C MET A 105 3.40 -1.76 -12.53
N GLY A 106 3.41 -0.44 -12.39
CA GLY A 106 2.28 0.37 -12.83
C GLY A 106 2.38 1.83 -12.44
N LEU A 107 1.23 2.44 -12.20
CA LEU A 107 1.11 3.83 -11.79
C LEU A 107 0.43 3.90 -10.43
N ASN A 108 0.93 4.79 -9.59
CA ASN A 108 0.33 5.12 -8.30
C ASN A 108 0.03 6.60 -8.25
N ARG A 109 -1.20 6.95 -7.89
CA ARG A 109 -1.63 8.31 -7.58
C ARG A 109 -1.78 8.44 -6.08
N THR A 110 -0.91 9.23 -5.47
CA THR A 110 -0.86 9.44 -4.02
C THR A 110 -1.23 10.88 -3.69
N ASN A 111 -2.08 11.04 -2.69
CA ASN A 111 -2.38 12.30 -2.06
C ASN A 111 -1.81 12.29 -0.63
N VAL A 112 -1.16 13.39 -0.26
CA VAL A 112 -0.60 13.59 1.07
C VAL A 112 -1.21 14.86 1.63
N GLU A 113 -1.97 14.72 2.71
CA GLU A 113 -2.53 15.82 3.49
C GLU A 113 -1.61 16.02 4.70
N TYR A 114 -0.94 17.17 4.77
CA TYR A 114 -0.09 17.57 5.88
C TYR A 114 -0.73 18.72 6.65
N LYS A 115 -0.77 18.59 7.97
CA LYS A 115 -1.27 19.60 8.90
C LYS A 115 -0.17 19.98 9.86
N ASN A 116 0.00 21.28 10.09
CA ASN A 116 0.87 21.81 11.12
C ASN A 116 0.10 22.85 11.94
N THR A 117 0.10 22.70 13.26
CA THR A 117 -0.52 23.66 14.17
C THR A 117 0.53 24.49 14.88
N VAL A 118 0.59 25.79 14.53
CA VAL A 118 1.46 26.78 15.18
C VAL A 118 0.59 27.77 15.97
N GLY A 119 0.63 27.67 17.30
CA GLY A 119 -0.26 28.45 18.17
C GLY A 119 -1.72 28.01 18.01
N ASN A 120 -2.62 28.95 17.66
CA ASN A 120 -4.04 28.69 17.37
C ASN A 120 -4.36 28.54 15.88
N GLN A 121 -3.35 28.56 15.00
CA GLN A 121 -3.55 28.45 13.55
C GLN A 121 -3.13 27.07 13.06
N THR A 122 -4.04 26.37 12.38
CA THR A 122 -3.77 25.12 11.70
C THR A 122 -3.55 25.40 10.21
N MET A 123 -2.33 25.19 9.74
CA MET A 123 -1.96 25.24 8.34
C MET A 123 -2.17 23.87 7.72
N LYS A 124 -2.93 23.80 6.62
CA LYS A 124 -3.14 22.58 5.84
C LYS A 124 -2.44 22.72 4.49
N GLN A 125 -1.67 21.70 4.12
CA GLN A 125 -1.00 21.60 2.83
C GLN A 125 -1.31 20.24 2.21
N ASP A 126 -1.88 20.27 1.01
CA ASP A 126 -2.18 19.06 0.24
C ASP A 126 -1.22 18.94 -0.95
N SER A 127 -0.74 17.73 -1.19
CA SER A 127 0.12 17.42 -2.33
C SER A 127 -0.32 16.12 -2.99
N THR A 128 -0.77 16.23 -4.24
CA THR A 128 -1.08 15.06 -5.08
C THR A 128 0.03 14.80 -6.08
N THR A 129 0.40 13.53 -6.26
CA THR A 129 1.39 13.11 -7.24
C THR A 129 1.00 11.80 -7.91
N THR A 130 1.31 11.67 -9.20
CA THR A 130 1.18 10.42 -9.93
C THR A 130 2.55 9.99 -10.40
N LYS A 131 2.97 8.77 -10.04
CA LYS A 131 4.30 8.26 -10.37
C LYS A 131 4.25 6.81 -10.82
N PRO A 132 5.21 6.38 -11.66
CA PRO A 132 5.50 4.97 -11.82
C PRO A 132 5.81 4.35 -10.46
N TYR A 133 5.25 3.16 -10.24
CA TYR A 133 5.45 2.37 -9.04
C TYR A 133 5.84 0.96 -9.47
N VAL A 134 6.84 0.42 -8.78
CA VAL A 134 7.28 -0.96 -8.90
C VAL A 134 7.39 -1.49 -7.49
N ALA A 135 6.90 -2.70 -7.27
CA ALA A 135 7.07 -3.38 -6.00
C ALA A 135 7.35 -4.86 -6.18
N VAL A 136 7.98 -5.43 -5.17
CA VAL A 136 8.20 -6.86 -5.05
C VAL A 136 7.68 -7.32 -3.70
N GLY A 137 7.02 -8.46 -3.67
CA GLY A 137 6.48 -8.97 -2.43
C GLY A 137 6.40 -10.49 -2.37
N GLY A 138 6.22 -10.98 -1.16
CA GLY A 138 5.97 -12.38 -0.85
C GLY A 138 4.62 -12.54 -0.18
N VAL A 139 3.91 -13.62 -0.50
CA VAL A 139 2.67 -14.03 0.14
C VAL A 139 2.84 -15.41 0.75
N MET A 140 2.41 -15.56 1.99
CA MET A 140 2.33 -16.84 2.70
C MET A 140 0.88 -17.11 3.10
N LYS A 141 0.34 -18.26 2.73
CA LYS A 141 -1.00 -18.69 3.15
C LYS A 141 -0.94 -19.21 4.58
N LEU A 142 -1.64 -18.53 5.49
CA LEU A 142 -1.81 -18.97 6.87
C LEU A 142 -3.05 -19.87 7.00
N TYR A 143 -4.14 -19.45 6.35
CA TYR A 143 -5.41 -20.18 6.23
C TYR A 143 -5.95 -20.00 4.80
N PRO A 144 -6.95 -20.80 4.35
CA PRO A 144 -7.51 -20.66 3.01
C PRO A 144 -7.96 -19.24 2.64
N SER A 145 -8.40 -18.45 3.63
CA SER A 145 -8.90 -17.08 3.45
C SER A 145 -7.98 -15.99 4.02
N VAL A 146 -6.82 -16.37 4.57
CA VAL A 146 -5.91 -15.43 5.26
C VAL A 146 -4.49 -15.64 4.77
N THR A 147 -3.93 -14.57 4.24
CA THR A 147 -2.57 -14.54 3.72
C THR A 147 -1.76 -13.47 4.43
N PHE A 148 -0.56 -13.82 4.83
CA PHE A 148 0.44 -12.85 5.27
C PHE A 148 1.21 -12.34 4.05
N ASN A 149 1.45 -11.04 3.99
CA ASN A 149 2.08 -10.39 2.85
C ASN A 149 3.16 -9.40 3.33
N VAL A 150 4.28 -9.41 2.61
CA VAL A 150 5.36 -8.44 2.76
C VAL A 150 5.66 -7.89 1.37
N GLU A 151 5.70 -6.57 1.23
CA GLU A 151 5.93 -5.86 -0.04
C GLU A 151 6.93 -4.71 0.17
N CYS A 152 7.76 -4.42 -0.82
CA CYS A 152 8.76 -3.35 -0.83
C CYS A 152 8.71 -2.57 -2.16
#